data_AF-A0A3G8Y885-F1
#
_entry.id   AF-A0A3G8Y885-F1
#
_cell.length_a   1.000
_cell.length_b   1.000
_cell.length_c   1.000
_cell.angle_alpha   90.00
_cell.angle_beta   90.00
_cell.angle_gamma   90.00
#
_symmetry.space_group_name_H-M   'P 1'
#
loop_
_entity.id
_entity.type
_entity.pdbx_description
1 polymer ?
#
loop_
_entity_poly.entity_id
_entity_poly.type
_entity_poly.pdbx_seq_one_letter_code
_entity_poly.pdbx_strand_id
1 'polypeptide(L)'
;MAGLPTKHEPGAGHLKLGDTLKTASGGSGQVVLLQTVSESKQMYNLTVDAAHTFYVGETGWLVHNCEFSWKLGQAQAHFDKHGGEIVQALGLKSYDLAKYMEDTNLVIKNGTWVPEMNAYVQIIGGKGSAKVLLAGLDRTIGEITTLHVKTISEVSRKAPSLGWKK
;
A
#
# COMPACT_ATOMS: atom_id res chain seq x y z
N MET A 1 19.84 -18.96 15.45
CA MET A 1 19.54 -18.48 14.08
C MET A 1 18.17 -19.04 13.72
N ALA A 2 17.12 -18.24 13.79
CA ALA A 2 15.78 -18.67 13.40
C ALA A 2 15.62 -18.44 11.89
N GLY A 3 15.31 -19.51 11.16
CA GLY A 3 15.09 -19.46 9.72
C GLY A 3 13.92 -18.53 9.36
N LEU A 4 14.08 -17.80 8.26
CA LEU A 4 13.05 -16.92 7.71
C LEU A 4 11.79 -17.74 7.39
N PRO A 5 10.60 -17.34 7.88
CA PRO A 5 9.36 -18.04 7.56
C PRO A 5 8.99 -17.80 6.09
N THR A 6 9.06 -18.85 5.28
CA THR A 6 8.66 -18.86 3.86
C THR A 6 7.19 -19.23 3.65
N LYS A 7 6.32 -19.01 4.64
CA LYS A 7 4.88 -19.25 4.50
C LYS A 7 4.16 -17.93 4.28
N HIS A 8 3.39 -17.88 3.20
CA HIS A 8 2.45 -16.81 2.88
C HIS A 8 1.56 -16.52 4.09
N GLU A 9 1.77 -15.39 4.77
CA GLU A 9 0.93 -14.98 5.90
C GLU A 9 -0.37 -14.37 5.36
N PRO A 10 -1.53 -14.94 5.66
CA PRO A 10 -2.81 -14.39 5.22
C PRO A 10 -3.04 -13.01 5.85
N GLY A 11 -3.38 -12.01 5.04
CA GLY A 11 -3.87 -10.73 5.56
C GLY A 11 -5.10 -10.94 6.46
N ALA A 12 -5.31 -10.06 7.43
CA ALA A 12 -6.32 -10.24 8.49
C ALA A 12 -7.74 -10.58 7.98
N GLY A 13 -8.11 -10.14 6.77
CA GLY A 13 -9.39 -10.46 6.13
C GLY A 13 -9.59 -11.93 5.72
N HIS A 14 -8.54 -12.75 5.76
CA HIS A 14 -8.60 -14.18 5.43
C HIS A 14 -8.64 -15.09 6.67
N LEU A 15 -8.52 -14.53 7.87
CA LEU A 15 -8.59 -15.30 9.11
C LEU A 15 -9.97 -15.95 9.28
N LYS A 16 -9.98 -17.14 9.86
CA LYS A 16 -11.16 -17.94 10.18
C LYS A 16 -11.12 -18.37 11.64
N LEU A 17 -12.29 -18.66 12.20
CA LEU A 17 -12.37 -19.29 13.53
C LEU A 17 -11.57 -20.60 13.52
N GLY A 18 -10.73 -20.78 14.55
CA GLY A 18 -9.83 -21.92 14.69
C GLY A 18 -8.43 -21.73 14.08
N ASP A 19 -8.21 -20.67 13.29
CA ASP A 19 -6.87 -20.38 12.75
C ASP A 19 -5.86 -20.15 13.88
N THR A 20 -4.63 -20.59 13.66
CA THR A 20 -3.55 -20.52 14.65
C THR A 20 -2.63 -19.34 14.37
N LEU A 21 -2.49 -18.45 15.34
CA LEU A 21 -1.60 -17.28 15.30
C LEU A 21 -0.38 -17.49 16.19
N LYS A 22 0.74 -16.86 15.85
CA LYS A 22 1.97 -16.89 16.65
C LYS A 22 1.96 -15.78 17.71
N THR A 23 2.56 -16.06 18.86
CA THR A 23 2.64 -15.13 20.00
C THR A 23 4.09 -14.82 20.35
N ALA A 24 4.30 -13.70 21.05
CA ALA A 24 5.62 -13.23 21.48
C ALA A 24 6.34 -14.20 22.44
N SER A 25 5.60 -15.08 23.13
CA SER A 25 6.16 -16.14 23.98
C SER A 25 6.76 -17.31 23.18
N GLY A 26 6.67 -17.28 21.84
CA GLY A 26 7.06 -18.37 20.95
C GLY A 26 5.97 -19.45 20.79
N GLY A 27 4.87 -19.33 21.55
CA GLY A 27 3.71 -20.20 21.46
C GLY A 27 2.74 -19.82 20.34
N SER A 28 1.56 -20.42 20.41
CA SER A 28 0.47 -20.17 19.46
C SER A 28 -0.86 -20.02 20.19
N GLY A 29 -1.78 -19.25 19.60
CA GLY A 29 -3.17 -19.14 20.06
C GLY A 29 -4.14 -19.22 18.90
N GLN A 30 -5.43 -19.37 19.20
CA GLN A 30 -6.47 -19.59 18.19
C GLN A 30 -7.39 -18.37 18.04
N VAL A 31 -7.84 -18.13 16.81
CA VAL A 31 -8.91 -17.18 16.52
C VAL A 31 -10.23 -17.78 17.03
N VAL A 32 -10.74 -17.26 18.13
CA VAL A 32 -12.00 -17.72 18.73
C VAL A 32 -13.19 -16.81 18.41
N LEU A 33 -12.93 -15.61 17.91
CA LEU A 33 -13.93 -14.65 17.49
C LEU A 33 -13.40 -13.85 16.30
N LEU A 34 -14.26 -13.61 15.31
CA LEU A 34 -13.98 -12.68 14.21
C LEU A 34 -15.15 -11.71 14.10
N GLN A 35 -14.84 -10.42 14.23
CA GLN A 35 -15.80 -9.34 14.07
C GLN A 35 -15.24 -8.33 13.07
N THR A 36 -15.90 -8.22 11.91
CA THR A 36 -15.59 -7.16 10.95
C THR A 36 -16.33 -5.89 11.36
N VAL A 37 -15.59 -4.82 11.59
CA VAL A 37 -16.17 -3.51 11.91
C VAL A 37 -15.88 -2.55 10.75
N SER A 38 -16.94 -1.98 10.18
CA SER A 38 -16.84 -0.98 9.10
C SER A 38 -17.05 0.41 9.68
N GLU A 39 -15.96 1.02 10.12
CA GLU A 39 -15.93 2.37 10.66
C GLU A 39 -14.62 3.07 10.33
N SER A 40 -14.62 4.40 10.29
CA SER A 40 -13.39 5.17 10.13
C SER A 40 -12.72 5.34 11.49
N LYS A 41 -11.51 4.80 11.62
CA LYS A 41 -10.67 4.92 12.81
C LYS A 41 -9.25 5.31 12.42
N GLN A 42 -8.59 6.09 13.28
CA GLN A 42 -7.16 6.31 13.16
C GLN A 42 -6.44 5.00 13.46
N MET A 43 -5.68 4.52 12.48
CA MET A 43 -4.87 3.30 12.58
C MET A 43 -3.40 3.68 12.56
N TYR A 44 -2.57 2.89 13.25
CA TYR A 44 -1.14 3.12 13.33
C TYR A 44 -0.40 1.97 12.63
N ASN A 45 0.72 2.30 11.97
CA ASN A 45 1.63 1.32 11.39
C ASN A 45 3.06 1.58 11.88
N LEU A 46 3.89 0.55 11.88
CA LEU A 46 5.30 0.62 12.24
C LEU A 46 6.16 0.21 11.05
N THR A 47 7.22 0.98 10.79
CA THR A 47 8.29 0.56 9.89
C THR A 47 9.27 -0.29 10.67
N VAL A 48 9.43 -1.55 10.29
CA VAL A 48 10.38 -2.50 10.87
C VAL A 48 11.33 -2.96 9.76
N ASP A 49 12.59 -2.56 9.85
CA ASP A 49 13.55 -2.57 8.73
C ASP A 49 13.90 -3.95 8.15
N ALA A 50 13.83 -5.02 8.96
CA ALA A 50 14.33 -6.34 8.55
C ALA A 50 13.23 -7.39 8.35
N ALA A 51 12.54 -7.76 9.44
CA ALA A 51 11.63 -8.90 9.42
C ALA A 51 10.20 -8.53 9.01
N HIS A 52 9.91 -7.24 8.85
CA HIS A 52 8.58 -6.71 8.50
C HIS A 52 7.46 -7.28 9.37
N THR A 53 7.81 -7.71 10.58
CA THR A 53 6.96 -8.38 11.53
C THR A 53 7.19 -7.78 12.90
N PHE A 54 6.12 -7.64 13.67
CA PHE A 54 6.16 -7.17 15.04
C PHE A 54 5.03 -7.79 15.86
N TYR A 55 5.12 -7.67 17.18
CA TYR A 55 4.10 -8.18 18.08
C TYR A 55 3.17 -7.04 18.53
N VAL A 56 1.85 -7.26 18.50
CA VAL A 56 0.84 -6.27 18.90
C VAL A 56 -0.16 -6.78 19.92
N GLY A 57 -0.74 -5.86 20.68
CA GLY A 57 -1.74 -6.15 21.71
C GLY A 57 -1.14 -6.76 22.98
N GLU A 58 -1.95 -6.87 24.03
CA GLU A 58 -1.52 -7.35 25.35
C GLU A 58 -0.96 -8.78 25.31
N THR A 59 -1.49 -9.63 24.42
CA THR A 59 -1.04 -11.01 24.23
C THR A 59 0.18 -11.12 23.30
N GLY A 60 0.57 -10.04 22.62
CA GLY A 60 1.71 -10.00 21.71
C GLY A 60 1.53 -10.93 20.50
N TRP A 61 0.57 -10.64 19.63
CA TRP A 61 0.35 -11.41 18.39
C TRP A 61 1.32 -11.01 17.31
N LEU A 62 1.96 -11.99 16.67
CA LEU A 62 2.83 -11.76 15.52
C LEU A 62 1.97 -11.26 14.36
N VAL A 63 2.26 -10.06 13.88
CA VAL A 63 1.67 -9.50 12.68
C VAL A 63 2.77 -9.24 11.67
N HIS A 64 2.46 -9.46 10.40
CA HIS A 64 3.33 -9.09 9.28
C HIS A 64 2.79 -7.83 8.62
N ASN A 65 3.61 -6.79 8.64
CA ASN A 65 3.42 -5.59 7.84
C ASN A 65 4.20 -5.77 6.54
N CYS A 66 3.56 -6.44 5.56
CA CYS A 66 4.14 -6.52 4.22
C CYS A 66 4.13 -5.13 3.61
N GLU A 67 5.27 -4.67 3.09
CA GLU A 67 5.22 -3.59 2.09
C GLU A 67 4.30 -4.06 0.96
N PHE A 68 3.38 -3.20 0.55
CA PHE A 68 2.36 -3.54 -0.44
C PHE A 68 3.01 -4.20 -1.66
N SER A 69 2.57 -5.41 -2.00
CA SER A 69 3.04 -6.13 -3.19
C SER A 69 2.22 -5.73 -4.41
N TRP A 70 2.86 -5.73 -5.58
CA TRP A 70 2.14 -5.65 -6.84
C TRP A 70 1.33 -6.91 -7.06
N LYS A 71 0.10 -6.73 -7.55
CA LYS A 71 -0.69 -7.83 -8.07
C LYS A 71 0.06 -8.48 -9.22
N LEU A 72 0.09 -9.81 -9.24
CA LEU A 72 0.93 -10.59 -10.15
C LEU A 72 0.76 -10.12 -11.61
N GLY A 73 1.88 -9.75 -12.24
CA GLY A 73 1.96 -9.27 -13.62
C GLY A 73 1.42 -7.85 -13.87
N GLN A 74 0.78 -7.20 -12.88
CA GLN A 74 0.18 -5.87 -13.07
C GLN A 74 1.23 -4.76 -13.19
N ALA A 75 2.37 -4.87 -12.50
CA ALA A 75 3.42 -3.84 -12.54
C ALA A 75 3.89 -3.57 -13.98
N GLN A 76 4.34 -4.62 -14.68
CA GLN A 76 4.77 -4.53 -16.08
C GLN A 76 3.62 -4.10 -17.00
N ALA A 77 2.47 -4.77 -16.89
CA ALA A 77 1.34 -4.51 -17.78
C ALA A 77 0.79 -3.08 -17.68
N HIS A 78 0.88 -2.46 -16.50
CA HIS A 78 0.48 -1.07 -16.29
C HIS A 78 1.59 -0.10 -16.71
N PHE A 79 2.85 -0.41 -16.38
CA PHE A 79 4.01 0.38 -16.83
C PHE A 79 4.05 0.50 -18.37
N ASP A 80 3.83 -0.60 -19.09
CA ASP A 80 3.81 -0.59 -20.56
C ASP A 80 2.74 0.34 -21.15
N LYS A 81 1.64 0.54 -20.41
CA LYS A 81 0.52 1.41 -20.83
C LYS A 81 0.72 2.85 -20.42
N HIS A 82 1.24 3.11 -19.22
CA HIS A 82 1.18 4.43 -18.58
C HIS A 82 2.55 5.01 -18.17
N GLY A 83 3.64 4.24 -18.26
CA GLY A 83 4.98 4.72 -17.93
C GLY A 83 5.38 5.95 -18.76
N GLY A 84 4.97 5.98 -20.04
CA GLY A 84 5.19 7.13 -20.92
C GLY A 84 4.47 8.41 -20.48
N GLU A 85 3.29 8.31 -19.85
CA GLU A 85 2.57 9.48 -19.32
C GLU A 85 3.35 10.11 -18.16
N ILE A 86 3.99 9.29 -17.32
CA ILE A 86 4.83 9.75 -16.21
C ILE A 86 6.08 10.45 -16.76
N VAL A 87 6.76 9.86 -17.74
CA VAL A 87 7.91 10.47 -18.41
C VAL A 87 7.57 11.87 -18.94
N GLN A 88 6.45 11.98 -19.66
CA GLN A 88 6.02 13.26 -20.25
C GLN A 88 5.64 14.29 -19.19
N ALA A 89 4.87 13.89 -18.17
CA ALA A 89 4.40 14.79 -17.12
C ALA A 89 5.54 15.31 -16.24
N LEU A 90 6.58 14.50 -16.03
CA LEU A 90 7.72 14.81 -15.18
C LEU A 90 8.94 15.33 -15.95
N GLY A 91 8.92 15.26 -17.29
CA GLY A 91 10.03 15.70 -18.14
C GLY A 91 11.28 14.84 -17.99
N LEU A 92 11.09 13.54 -17.72
CA LEU A 92 12.20 12.60 -17.50
C LEU A 92 12.86 12.21 -18.83
N LYS A 93 14.16 11.94 -18.79
CA LYS A 93 14.90 11.39 -19.94
C LYS A 93 14.84 9.87 -20.00
N SER A 94 14.78 9.22 -18.84
CA SER A 94 14.68 7.78 -18.68
C SER A 94 13.76 7.46 -17.51
N TYR A 95 12.97 6.41 -17.67
CA TYR A 95 12.09 5.89 -16.63
C TYR A 95 11.78 4.45 -16.99
N ASP A 96 12.15 3.53 -16.11
CA ASP A 96 12.01 2.09 -16.32
C ASP A 96 11.09 1.47 -15.26
N LEU A 97 10.83 0.17 -15.38
CA LEU A 97 9.97 -0.54 -14.45
C LEU A 97 10.49 -0.49 -13.01
N ALA A 98 11.81 -0.53 -12.82
CA ALA A 98 12.41 -0.50 -11.49
C ALA A 98 12.12 0.84 -10.79
N LYS A 99 12.37 1.96 -11.48
CA LYS A 99 12.05 3.31 -10.99
C LYS A 99 10.54 3.47 -10.75
N TYR A 100 9.72 2.92 -11.64
CA TYR A 100 8.27 2.93 -11.51
C TYR A 100 7.77 2.20 -10.25
N MET A 101 8.33 1.02 -9.95
CA MET A 101 8.02 0.28 -8.74
C MET A 101 8.51 1.01 -7.49
N GLU A 102 9.72 1.59 -7.52
CA GLU A 102 10.27 2.40 -6.43
C GLU A 102 9.39 3.62 -6.12
N ASP A 103 8.99 4.40 -7.14
CA ASP A 103 8.11 5.55 -6.95
C ASP A 103 6.74 5.14 -6.42
N THR A 104 6.24 3.99 -6.83
CA THR A 104 5.00 3.45 -6.27
C THR A 104 5.15 3.13 -4.79
N ASN A 105 6.25 2.49 -4.39
CA ASN A 105 6.52 2.19 -2.99
C ASN A 105 6.70 3.47 -2.16
N LEU A 106 7.32 4.52 -2.72
CA LEU A 106 7.43 5.83 -2.06
C LEU A 106 6.04 6.47 -1.84
N VAL A 107 5.15 6.39 -2.83
CA VAL A 107 3.77 6.90 -2.71
C VAL A 107 2.97 6.11 -1.68
N ILE A 108 3.11 4.79 -1.65
CA ILE A 108 2.48 3.93 -0.64
C ILE A 108 2.99 4.28 0.77
N LYS A 109 4.29 4.52 0.92
CA LYS A 109 4.93 4.76 2.22
C LYS A 109 4.67 6.17 2.77
N ASN A 110 4.72 7.19 1.91
CA ASN A 110 4.71 8.59 2.32
C ASN A 110 3.44 9.34 1.88
N GLY A 111 2.63 8.73 1.03
CA GLY A 111 1.44 9.35 0.47
C GLY A 111 0.28 9.42 1.46
N THR A 112 -0.72 10.22 1.11
CA THR A 112 -1.99 10.33 1.83
C THR A 112 -2.98 9.31 1.28
N TRP A 113 -3.59 8.51 2.14
CA TRP A 113 -4.67 7.62 1.74
C TRP A 113 -5.92 8.41 1.32
N VAL A 114 -6.50 8.05 0.18
CA VAL A 114 -7.69 8.70 -0.39
C VAL A 114 -8.78 7.65 -0.61
N PRO A 115 -9.77 7.54 0.29
CA PRO A 115 -10.80 6.50 0.20
C PRO A 115 -11.66 6.63 -1.06
N GLU A 116 -11.93 7.84 -1.56
CA GLU A 116 -12.73 8.06 -2.77
C GLU A 116 -12.08 7.47 -4.02
N MET A 117 -10.76 7.27 -4.00
CA MET A 117 -9.98 6.76 -5.13
C MET A 117 -9.40 5.37 -4.86
N ASN A 118 -9.56 4.82 -3.66
CA ASN A 118 -8.93 3.58 -3.21
C ASN A 118 -7.42 3.56 -3.49
N ALA A 119 -6.75 4.66 -3.16
CA ALA A 119 -5.37 4.90 -3.56
C ALA A 119 -4.62 5.76 -2.56
N TYR A 120 -3.30 5.59 -2.51
CA TYR A 120 -2.39 6.57 -1.92
C TYR A 120 -2.03 7.62 -2.94
N VAL A 121 -2.00 8.89 -2.53
CA VAL A 121 -1.60 10.02 -3.38
C VAL A 121 -0.43 10.77 -2.78
N GLN A 122 0.49 11.22 -3.63
CA GLN A 122 1.60 12.07 -3.24
C GLN A 122 1.77 13.20 -4.25
N ILE A 123 1.74 14.45 -3.77
CA ILE A 123 2.11 15.60 -4.59
C ILE A 123 3.61 15.52 -4.89
N ILE A 124 3.96 15.68 -6.15
CA ILE A 124 5.33 15.70 -6.65
C ILE A 124 5.54 16.93 -7.54
N GLY A 125 6.81 17.27 -7.76
CA GLY A 125 7.17 18.23 -8.81
C GLY A 125 6.77 17.71 -10.20
N GLY A 126 6.86 18.55 -11.22
CA GLY A 126 6.59 18.13 -12.58
C GLY A 126 6.74 19.28 -13.57
N LYS A 127 6.65 18.96 -14.86
CA LYS A 127 6.78 19.95 -15.92
C LYS A 127 5.59 20.93 -15.89
N GLY A 128 5.88 22.23 -15.84
CA GLY A 128 4.92 23.34 -15.85
C GLY A 128 4.16 23.56 -14.53
N SER A 129 3.74 22.49 -13.86
CA SER A 129 3.01 22.53 -12.60
C SER A 129 3.26 21.28 -11.76
N ALA A 130 2.99 21.36 -10.46
CA ALA A 130 3.00 20.20 -9.58
C ALA A 130 2.05 19.11 -10.10
N LYS A 131 2.47 17.86 -9.94
CA LYS A 131 1.73 16.66 -10.33
C LYS A 131 1.45 15.84 -9.08
N VAL A 132 0.64 14.80 -9.23
CA VAL A 132 0.29 13.87 -8.17
C VAL A 132 0.54 12.47 -8.70
N LEU A 133 1.37 11.70 -8.01
CA LEU A 133 1.40 10.26 -8.20
C LEU A 133 0.29 9.62 -7.38
N LEU A 134 -0.38 8.64 -7.96
CA LEU A 134 -1.52 7.94 -7.38
C LEU A 134 -1.30 6.44 -7.51
N ALA A 135 -1.04 5.78 -6.38
CA ALA A 135 -0.86 4.34 -6.27
C ALA A 135 -2.20 3.68 -5.88
N GLY A 136 -2.84 3.03 -6.83
CA GLY A 136 -4.16 2.40 -6.69
C GLY A 136 -4.06 0.93 -6.28
N LEU A 137 -4.99 0.51 -5.42
CA LEU A 137 -5.02 -0.84 -4.85
C LEU A 137 -6.20 -1.68 -5.38
N ASP A 138 -6.02 -3.00 -5.41
CA ASP A 138 -7.10 -3.97 -5.54
C ASP A 138 -7.99 -3.90 -4.29
N ARG A 139 -9.31 -3.75 -4.50
CA ARG A 139 -10.28 -3.58 -3.40
C ARG A 139 -10.46 -4.83 -2.54
N THR A 140 -10.08 -5.99 -3.04
CA THR A 140 -10.33 -7.29 -2.39
C THR A 140 -9.11 -7.74 -1.60
N ILE A 141 -7.94 -7.64 -2.20
CA ILE A 141 -6.70 -8.21 -1.65
C ILE A 141 -5.67 -7.15 -1.23
N GLY A 142 -5.94 -5.87 -1.51
CA GLY A 142 -5.08 -4.76 -1.09
C GLY A 142 -3.76 -4.65 -1.86
N GLU A 143 -3.52 -5.49 -2.87
CA GLU A 143 -2.31 -5.44 -3.71
C GLU A 143 -2.31 -4.22 -4.63
N ILE A 144 -1.12 -3.73 -4.96
CA ILE A 144 -0.95 -2.60 -5.88
C ILE A 144 -1.35 -3.03 -7.30
N THR A 145 -2.21 -2.25 -7.92
CA THR A 145 -2.66 -2.49 -9.30
C THR A 145 -2.18 -1.43 -10.29
N THR A 146 -1.94 -0.19 -9.84
CA THR A 146 -1.68 0.94 -10.74
C THR A 146 -0.80 2.01 -10.10
N LEU A 147 0.03 2.68 -10.90
CA LEU A 147 0.58 4.00 -10.56
C LEU A 147 0.24 4.99 -11.68
N HIS A 148 -0.50 6.04 -11.36
CA HIS A 148 -0.86 7.09 -12.31
C HIS A 148 -0.23 8.43 -11.93
N VAL A 149 0.11 9.24 -12.94
CA VAL A 149 0.35 10.67 -12.75
C VAL A 149 -0.91 11.46 -13.09
N LYS A 150 -1.26 12.44 -12.25
CA LYS A 150 -2.42 13.34 -12.42
C LYS A 150 -2.05 14.77 -12.06
N THR A 151 -2.90 15.72 -12.43
CA THR A 151 -2.81 17.09 -11.94
C THR A 151 -3.50 17.23 -10.57
N ILE A 152 -3.11 18.26 -9.82
CA ILE A 152 -3.77 18.61 -8.55
C ILE A 152 -5.27 18.85 -8.77
N SER A 153 -5.65 19.53 -9.84
CA SER A 153 -7.07 19.83 -10.15
C SER A 153 -7.91 18.57 -10.39
N GLU A 154 -7.36 17.57 -11.09
CA GLU A 154 -8.04 16.30 -11.31
C GLU A 154 -8.26 15.53 -10.01
N VAL A 155 -7.24 15.47 -9.16
CA VAL A 155 -7.32 14.76 -7.88
C VAL A 155 -8.27 15.48 -6.93
N SER A 156 -8.18 16.81 -6.81
CA SER A 156 -9.06 17.63 -5.96
C SER A 156 -10.54 17.54 -6.36
N ARG A 157 -10.83 17.24 -7.63
CA ARG A 157 -12.20 17.02 -8.11
C ARG A 157 -12.76 15.67 -7.70
N LYS A 158 -11.92 14.63 -7.67
CA LYS A 158 -12.31 13.24 -7.34
C LYS A 158 -12.22 12.93 -5.85
N ALA A 159 -11.39 13.68 -5.13
CA ALA A 159 -11.09 13.50 -3.72
C ALA A 159 -11.22 14.84 -2.97
N PRO A 160 -12.45 15.36 -2.80
CA PRO A 160 -12.67 16.62 -2.10
C PRO A 160 -12.24 16.55 -0.62
N SER A 161 -12.15 15.35 -0.02
CA SER A 161 -11.67 15.13 1.34
C SER A 161 -10.25 15.66 1.59
N LEU A 162 -9.43 15.77 0.54
CA LEU A 162 -8.06 16.30 0.64
C LEU A 162 -8.01 17.80 0.95
N GLY A 163 -9.10 18.55 0.72
CA GLY A 163 -9.14 19.99 0.97
C GLY A 163 -8.20 20.82 0.09
N TRP A 164 -7.64 20.23 -0.97
CA TRP A 164 -6.73 20.93 -1.89
C TRP A 164 -7.49 21.98 -2.71
N LYS A 165 -6.91 23.18 -2.81
CA LYS A 165 -7.47 24.26 -3.63
C LYS A 165 -7.21 23.97 -5.11
N LYS A 166 -8.23 24.24 -5.93
CA LYS A 166 -8.23 23.99 -7.38
C LYS A 166 -7.41 25.02 -8.14
#